data_AF-A0A1B2YVE8-F1
#
_entry.id   AF-A0A1B2YVE8-F1
#
_cell.length_a   1.000
_cell.length_b   1.000
_cell.length_c   1.000
_cell.angle_alpha   90.00
_cell.angle_beta   90.00
_cell.angle_gamma   90.00
#
_symmetry.space_group_name_H-M   'P 1'
#
loop_
_entity.id
_entity.type
_entity.pdbx_description
1 polymer ?
#
loop_
_entity_poly.entity_id
_entity_poly.type
_entity_poly.pdbx_seq_one_letter_code
_entity_poly.pdbx_strand_id
1 'polypeptide(L)'
;MRINFFKQRTNRRFNYTPRFYKGKNDDTPYDFDSTFSKYRDMSNSNDFGAQWQAARRDSRNRSNRGFSRLFFIVLATLVLIALYILDFDLSIFKS
;
A
#
# COMPACT_ATOMS: atom_id res chain seq x y z
N MET A 1 -15.77 -13.61 10.81
CA MET A 1 -16.26 -13.14 9.49
C MET A 1 -17.54 -13.90 9.15
N ARG A 2 -18.62 -13.22 8.75
CA ARG A 2 -19.84 -13.87 8.27
C ARG A 2 -19.68 -14.20 6.79
N ILE A 3 -19.73 -15.48 6.43
CA ILE A 3 -19.63 -15.93 5.03
C ILE A 3 -21.05 -15.88 4.44
N ASN A 4 -21.22 -15.12 3.35
CA ASN A 4 -22.51 -14.98 2.67
C ASN A 4 -22.47 -15.69 1.31
N PHE A 5 -23.14 -16.84 1.21
CA PHE A 5 -23.17 -17.69 0.02
C PHE A 5 -24.04 -17.12 -1.12
N PHE A 6 -24.87 -16.11 -0.85
CA PHE A 6 -25.76 -15.49 -1.84
C PHE A 6 -25.21 -14.19 -2.45
N LYS A 7 -23.92 -13.91 -2.28
CA LYS A 7 -23.34 -12.68 -2.82
C LYS A 7 -23.27 -12.76 -4.35
N GLN A 8 -24.16 -12.03 -5.02
CA GLN A 8 -24.15 -11.90 -6.48
C GLN A 8 -22.87 -11.19 -6.97
N ARG A 9 -22.40 -11.61 -8.15
CA ARG A 9 -21.26 -10.98 -8.81
C ARG A 9 -21.65 -9.57 -9.28
N THR A 10 -20.82 -8.59 -8.98
CA THR A 10 -21.03 -7.20 -9.41
C THR A 10 -20.62 -7.01 -10.88
N ASN A 11 -21.25 -6.04 -11.53
CA ASN A 11 -20.87 -5.61 -12.87
C ASN A 11 -19.40 -5.17 -12.91
N ARG A 12 -18.68 -5.61 -13.94
CA ARG A 12 -17.26 -5.26 -14.16
C ARG A 12 -17.14 -4.42 -15.43
N ARG A 13 -16.32 -3.38 -15.38
CA ARG A 13 -16.01 -2.54 -16.54
C ARG A 13 -15.08 -3.31 -17.50
N PHE A 14 -15.35 -3.24 -18.80
CA PHE A 14 -14.49 -3.81 -19.82
C PHE A 14 -13.23 -2.95 -19.99
N ASN A 15 -12.07 -3.58 -20.01
CA ASN A 15 -10.78 -2.92 -20.21
C ASN A 15 -10.27 -3.25 -21.61
N TYR A 16 -10.32 -2.28 -22.52
CA TYR A 16 -9.88 -2.42 -23.90
C TYR A 16 -8.41 -2.03 -24.06
N THR A 17 -7.66 -2.85 -24.78
CA THR A 17 -6.29 -2.56 -25.19
C THR A 17 -6.23 -2.56 -26.71
N PRO A 18 -5.85 -1.45 -27.36
CA PRO A 18 -5.75 -1.40 -28.83
C PRO A 18 -4.74 -2.43 -29.36
N ARG A 19 -4.99 -2.98 -30.54
CA ARG A 19 -4.20 -4.07 -31.15
C ARG A 19 -2.69 -3.79 -31.21
N PHE A 20 -2.29 -2.56 -31.50
CA PHE A 20 -0.89 -2.16 -31.64
C PHE A 20 -0.32 -1.48 -30.38
N TYR A 21 -1.09 -1.45 -29.29
CA TYR A 21 -0.69 -0.81 -28.06
C TYR A 21 -0.05 -1.82 -27.11
N LYS A 22 1.23 -1.64 -26.81
CA LYS A 22 1.95 -2.39 -25.77
C LYS A 22 1.59 -1.80 -24.40
N GLY A 23 0.38 -2.10 -23.92
CA GLY A 23 -0.19 -1.46 -22.74
C GLY A 23 0.02 -2.21 -21.44
N LYS A 24 -0.32 -3.50 -21.43
CA LYS A 24 -0.25 -4.33 -20.22
C LYS A 24 1.05 -5.11 -20.24
N ASN A 25 2.03 -4.62 -19.48
CA ASN A 25 3.27 -5.33 -19.22
C ASN A 25 3.15 -6.06 -17.88
N ASP A 26 3.54 -7.32 -17.88
CA ASP A 26 3.46 -8.17 -16.70
C ASP A 26 4.73 -8.00 -15.85
N ASP A 27 4.82 -6.88 -15.13
CA ASP A 27 6.08 -6.43 -14.50
C ASP A 27 6.45 -7.19 -13.21
N THR A 28 5.59 -8.07 -12.68
CA THR A 28 5.86 -8.82 -11.44
C THR A 28 6.04 -10.33 -11.68
N PRO A 29 7.28 -10.84 -11.83
CA PRO A 29 7.55 -12.25 -12.09
C PRO A 29 7.33 -13.17 -10.89
N TYR A 30 6.98 -12.63 -9.72
CA TYR A 30 6.88 -13.36 -8.45
C TYR A 30 5.44 -13.52 -7.94
N ASP A 31 4.43 -13.16 -8.73
CA ASP A 31 3.03 -13.27 -8.32
C ASP A 31 2.47 -14.67 -8.63
N PHE A 32 1.80 -15.30 -7.66
CA PHE A 32 1.29 -16.68 -7.79
C PHE A 32 -0.03 -16.76 -8.58
N ASP A 33 -0.59 -15.62 -8.98
CA ASP A 33 -1.85 -15.54 -9.73
C ASP A 33 -1.68 -15.95 -11.21
N SER A 34 -2.76 -16.46 -11.81
CA SER A 34 -2.78 -16.82 -13.23
C SER A 34 -2.59 -15.59 -14.13
N THR A 35 -1.92 -15.75 -15.27
CA THR A 35 -1.74 -14.66 -16.25
C THR A 35 -3.07 -14.04 -16.68
N PHE A 36 -4.12 -14.86 -16.85
CA PHE A 36 -5.45 -14.38 -17.25
C PHE A 36 -6.14 -13.54 -16.17
N SER A 37 -6.06 -13.95 -14.89
CA SER A 37 -6.62 -13.14 -13.79
C SER A 37 -5.91 -11.81 -13.67
N LYS A 38 -4.59 -11.81 -13.81
CA LYS A 38 -3.76 -10.61 -13.74
C LYS A 38 -4.06 -9.64 -14.88
N TYR A 39 -4.06 -10.11 -16.13
CA TYR A 39 -4.40 -9.30 -17.30
C TYR A 39 -5.80 -8.68 -17.24
N ARG A 40 -6.75 -9.35 -16.56
CA ARG A 40 -8.12 -8.85 -16.37
C ARG A 40 -8.17 -7.68 -15.40
N ASP A 41 -7.36 -7.68 -14.34
CA ASP A 41 -7.37 -6.66 -13.29
C ASP A 41 -6.34 -5.53 -13.52
N MET A 42 -5.34 -5.73 -14.38
CA MET A 42 -4.40 -4.69 -14.79
C MET A 42 -5.04 -3.56 -15.61
N SER A 43 -4.94 -2.33 -15.11
CA SER A 43 -5.25 -1.10 -15.84
C SER A 43 -4.29 -0.90 -17.01
N ASN A 44 -4.79 -0.35 -18.11
CA ASN A 44 -3.93 0.16 -19.16
C ASN A 44 -3.37 1.53 -18.76
N SER A 45 -2.19 1.93 -19.26
CA SER A 45 -1.59 3.25 -19.01
C SER A 45 -2.43 4.40 -19.56
N ASN A 46 -3.22 4.16 -20.60
CA ASN A 46 -4.13 5.13 -21.17
C ASN A 46 -5.51 5.19 -20.47
N ASP A 47 -5.82 4.27 -19.55
CA ASP A 47 -7.11 4.27 -18.82
C ASP A 47 -7.01 5.08 -17.53
N PHE A 48 -7.06 6.40 -17.68
CA PHE A 48 -7.04 7.33 -16.55
C PHE A 48 -8.20 7.03 -15.58
N GLY A 49 -9.40 6.67 -16.07
CA GLY A 49 -10.54 6.38 -15.21
C GLY A 49 -10.28 5.26 -14.20
N ALA A 50 -9.61 4.19 -14.63
CA ALA A 50 -9.19 3.11 -13.74
C ALA A 50 -8.10 3.57 -12.76
N GLN A 51 -7.14 4.37 -13.21
CA GLN A 51 -6.10 4.94 -12.35
C GLN A 51 -6.69 5.85 -11.25
N TRP A 52 -7.63 6.73 -11.60
CA TRP A 52 -8.34 7.57 -10.64
C TRP A 52 -9.16 6.75 -9.64
N GLN A 53 -9.75 5.64 -10.08
CA GLN A 53 -10.47 4.73 -9.19
C GLN A 53 -9.51 3.99 -8.22
N ALA A 54 -8.37 3.53 -8.72
CA ALA A 54 -7.32 2.90 -7.91
C ALA A 54 -6.77 3.88 -6.87
N ALA A 55 -6.36 5.08 -7.30
CA ALA A 55 -5.89 6.14 -6.41
C ALA A 55 -6.92 6.52 -5.33
N ARG A 56 -8.22 6.59 -5.69
CA ARG A 56 -9.30 6.82 -4.71
C ARG A 56 -9.46 5.65 -3.74
N ARG A 57 -9.31 4.41 -4.20
CA ARG A 57 -9.34 3.23 -3.32
C ARG A 57 -8.18 3.21 -2.36
N ASP A 58 -6.97 3.49 -2.84
CA ASP A 58 -5.75 3.53 -2.02
C ASP A 58 -5.80 4.67 -1.01
N SER A 59 -6.35 5.82 -1.40
CA SER A 59 -6.59 6.95 -0.50
C SER A 59 -7.59 6.59 0.61
N ARG A 60 -8.72 5.95 0.27
CA ARG A 60 -9.75 5.55 1.27
C ARG A 60 -9.28 4.42 2.18
N ASN A 61 -8.47 3.50 1.65
CA ASN A 61 -7.93 2.36 2.38
C ASN A 61 -6.48 2.61 2.81
N ARG A 62 -6.08 3.88 2.99
CA ARG A 62 -4.76 4.21 3.53
C ARG A 62 -4.74 3.79 4.99
N SER A 63 -4.53 2.50 5.25
CA SER A 63 -4.21 1.99 6.56
C SER A 63 -3.01 2.77 7.09
N ASN A 64 -2.97 2.98 8.41
CA ASN A 64 -1.92 3.70 9.12
C ASN A 64 -0.58 2.92 9.04
N ARG A 65 -0.01 2.79 7.83
CA ARG A 65 1.22 2.02 7.54
C ARG A 65 2.48 2.69 8.07
N GLY A 66 2.37 3.89 8.61
CA GLY A 66 3.47 4.63 9.21
C GLY A 66 3.30 4.76 10.72
N PHE A 67 4.43 4.90 11.41
CA PHE A 67 4.44 5.34 12.80
C PHE A 67 3.83 6.73 12.91
N SER A 68 2.91 6.91 13.87
CA SER A 68 2.33 8.22 14.14
C SER A 68 3.40 9.16 14.69
N ARG A 69 3.26 10.48 14.48
CA ARG A 69 4.16 11.46 15.10
C ARG A 69 4.19 11.28 16.64
N LEU A 70 3.07 10.89 17.23
CA LEU A 70 2.96 10.60 18.67
C LEU A 70 3.87 9.45 19.11
N PHE A 71 3.99 8.38 18.31
CA PHE A 71 4.89 7.26 18.61
C PHE A 71 6.32 7.73 18.81
N PHE A 72 6.84 8.58 17.90
CA PHE A 72 8.19 9.12 18.03
C PHE A 72 8.35 10.05 19.23
N ILE A 73 7.33 10.85 19.56
CA ILE A 73 7.35 11.72 20.76
C ILE A 73 7.43 10.86 22.02
N VAL A 74 6.57 9.84 22.15
CA VAL A 74 6.56 8.94 23.31
C VAL A 74 7.88 8.17 23.42
N LEU A 75 8.41 7.66 22.30
CA LEU A 75 9.70 6.97 22.27
C LEU A 75 10.84 7.88 22.75
N ALA A 76 10.92 9.11 22.23
CA ALA A 76 11.93 10.08 22.64
C ALA A 76 11.83 10.42 24.13
N THR A 77 10.61 10.64 24.65
CA THR A 77 10.39 10.91 26.08
C THR A 77 10.83 9.74 26.96
N LEU A 78 10.48 8.50 26.59
CA LEU A 78 10.89 7.31 27.34
C LEU A 78 12.41 7.14 27.35
N VAL A 79 13.07 7.37 26.22
CA VAL A 79 14.54 7.34 26.13
C VAL A 79 15.16 8.41 27.03
N LEU A 80 14.66 9.64 27.02
CA LEU A 80 15.16 10.70 27.90
C LEU A 80 15.01 10.37 29.39
N ILE A 81 13.87 9.81 29.79
CA ILE A 81 13.65 9.37 31.18
C ILE A 81 14.62 8.26 31.56
N ALA A 82 14.82 7.28 30.68
CA ALA A 82 15.76 6.19 30.92
C ALA A 82 17.20 6.69 31.09
N LEU A 83 17.63 7.63 30.22
CA LEU A 83 18.95 8.25 30.31
C LEU A 83 19.13 9.03 31.62
N TYR A 84 18.08 9.72 32.09
CA TYR A 84 18.09 10.46 33.35
C TYR A 84 18.22 9.54 34.57
N ILE A 85 17.47 8.43 34.62
CA ILE A 85 17.52 7.47 35.75
C ILE A 85 18.90 6.80 35.85
N LEU A 86 19.55 6.56 34.71
CA LEU A 86 20.85 5.89 34.65
C LEU A 86 22.04 6.85 34.82
N ASP A 87 21.79 8.16 34.95
CA ASP A 87 22.83 9.21 34.94
C ASP A 87 23.80 9.04 33.76
N PHE A 88 23.24 8.73 32.58
CA PHE A 88 24.03 8.31 31.43
C PHE A 88 24.74 9.50 30.77
N ASP A 89 26.07 9.43 30.70
CA ASP A 89 26.89 10.49 30.12
C ASP A 89 26.81 10.51 28.57
N LEU A 90 26.15 11.54 28.03
CA LEU A 90 26.03 11.78 26.59
C LEU A 90 27.30 12.37 25.96
N SER A 91 28.27 12.81 26.75
CA SER A 91 29.52 13.40 26.25
C SER A 91 30.40 12.39 25.52
N ILE A 92 30.21 11.09 25.79
CA ILE A 92 30.90 9.97 25.12
C ILE A 92 30.73 9.94 23.59
N PHE A 93 29.70 10.62 23.07
CA PHE A 93 29.42 10.69 21.63
C PHE A 93 29.96 11.95 20.94
N LYS A 94 30.55 12.90 21.70
CA LYS A 94 31.20 14.08 21.13
C LYS A 94 32.67 13.75 20.82
N SER A 95 32.92 13.28 19.60
CA SER A 95 34.27 13.25 19.00
C SER A 95 34.52 14.48 18.15
#